data_AF-A0A661FPW1-F1
#
_entry.id   AF-A0A661FPW1-F1
#
_cell.length_a   1.000
_cell.length_b   1.000
_cell.length_c   1.000
_cell.angle_alpha   90.00
_cell.angle_beta   90.00
_cell.angle_gamma   90.00
#
_symmetry.space_group_name_H-M   'P 1'
#
loop_
_entity.id
_entity.type
_entity.pdbx_description
1 polymer ?
#
loop_
_entity_poly.entity_id
_entity_poly.type
_entity_poly.pdbx_seq_one_letter_code
_entity_poly.pdbx_strand_id
1 'polypeptide(L)'
;MPTKKQILLVNVARLITAVSAITVVTLVGIFLFNNPYNTAGMNRGTQLIMTGLVVLSLIAIGAAWKKRILILTVCFVVSFVPVGFYLLLTPGIFALIGVAHLGFLLSALLLAISRRC
;
A
#
# COMPACT_ATOMS: atom_id res chain seq x y z
N MET A 1 -30.70 0.18 -5.60
CA MET A 1 -30.05 1.10 -4.64
C MET A 1 -29.01 0.32 -3.84
N PRO A 2 -27.85 0.90 -3.50
CA PRO A 2 -26.83 0.18 -2.74
C PRO A 2 -27.30 -0.09 -1.30
N THR A 3 -26.99 -1.28 -0.77
CA THR A 3 -27.35 -1.64 0.61
C THR A 3 -26.45 -0.92 1.62
N LYS A 4 -26.93 -0.73 2.86
CA LYS A 4 -26.11 -0.15 3.95
C LYS A 4 -24.78 -0.90 4.13
N LYS A 5 -24.81 -2.23 3.98
CA LYS A 5 -23.64 -3.11 4.06
C LYS A 5 -22.63 -2.83 2.93
N GLN A 6 -23.10 -2.68 1.69
CA GLN A 6 -22.24 -2.32 0.56
C GLN A 6 -21.55 -0.96 0.77
N ILE A 7 -22.29 0.05 1.24
CA ILE A 7 -21.75 1.39 1.50
C ILE A 7 -20.66 1.33 2.58
N LEU A 8 -20.93 0.61 3.68
CA LEU A 8 -19.97 0.44 4.76
C LEU A 8 -18.68 -0.22 4.26
N LEU A 9 -18.77 -1.34 3.55
CA LEU A 9 -17.60 -2.07 3.04
C LEU A 9 -16.74 -1.22 2.10
N VAL A 10 -17.37 -0.43 1.22
CA VAL A 10 -16.66 0.49 0.31
C VAL A 10 -15.91 1.57 1.11
N ASN A 11 -16.54 2.15 2.13
CA ASN A 11 -15.92 3.19 2.94
C ASN A 11 -14.75 2.64 3.78
N VAL A 12 -14.91 1.44 4.35
CA VAL A 12 -13.83 0.75 5.07
C VAL A 12 -12.65 0.46 4.13
N ALA A 13 -12.90 -0.05 2.93
CA ALA A 13 -11.84 -0.29 1.94
C ALA A 13 -11.09 1.01 1.56
N ARG A 14 -11.81 2.13 1.38
CA ARG A 14 -11.18 3.43 1.10
C ARG A 14 -10.32 3.90 2.26
N LEU A 15 -10.81 3.77 3.49
CA LEU A 15 -10.07 4.15 4.69
C LEU A 15 -8.80 3.31 4.85
N ILE A 16 -8.89 1.98 4.72
CA ILE A 16 -7.74 1.08 4.80
C ILE A 16 -6.70 1.44 3.75
N THR A 17 -7.12 1.66 2.50
CA THR A 17 -6.18 2.05 1.43
C THR A 17 -5.52 3.39 1.72
N ALA A 18 -6.28 4.38 2.21
CA ALA A 18 -5.74 5.69 2.52
C ALA A 18 -4.71 5.63 3.65
N VAL A 19 -5.04 4.95 4.76
CA VAL A 19 -4.12 4.76 5.89
C VAL A 19 -2.86 4.02 5.44
N SER A 20 -3.03 2.93 4.67
CA SER A 20 -1.91 2.15 4.14
C SER A 20 -1.00 2.99 3.25
N ALA A 21 -1.57 3.75 2.32
CA ALA A 21 -0.81 4.62 1.44
C ALA A 21 -0.07 5.73 2.22
N ILE A 22 -0.72 6.36 3.20
CA ILE A 22 -0.07 7.34 4.08
C ILE A 22 1.11 6.70 4.81
N THR A 23 0.92 5.51 5.40
CA THR A 23 2.00 4.77 6.07
C THR A 23 3.17 4.50 5.13
N VAL A 24 2.91 4.02 3.91
CA VAL A 24 3.98 3.78 2.92
C VAL A 24 4.69 5.07 2.56
N VAL A 25 3.96 6.15 2.23
CA VAL A 25 4.55 7.43 1.84
C VAL A 25 5.41 8.01 2.97
N THR A 26 4.91 8.00 4.20
CA THR A 26 5.66 8.51 5.36
C THR A 26 6.92 7.69 5.61
N LEU A 27 6.80 6.35 5.68
CA LEU A 27 7.94 5.49 5.98
C LEU A 27 8.96 5.47 4.84
N VAL A 28 8.52 5.52 3.59
CA VAL A 28 9.43 5.66 2.44
C VAL A 28 10.11 7.02 2.45
N GLY A 29 9.41 8.10 2.81
CA GLY A 29 10.03 9.42 3.00
C GLY A 29 11.14 9.38 4.05
N ILE A 30 10.87 8.76 5.21
CA ILE A 30 11.88 8.53 6.24
C ILE A 30 13.02 7.66 5.69
N PHE A 31 12.70 6.57 4.99
CA PHE A 31 13.69 5.67 4.40
C PHE A 31 14.61 6.40 3.41
N LEU A 32 14.08 7.31 2.59
CA LEU A 32 14.84 8.01 1.56
C LEU A 32 15.71 9.15 2.12
N PHE A 33 15.19 9.91 3.09
CA PHE A 33 15.81 11.18 3.51
C PHE A 33 16.42 11.14 4.92
N ASN A 34 15.96 10.25 5.79
CA ASN A 34 16.39 10.18 7.19
C ASN A 34 16.51 8.73 7.67
N ASN A 35 17.13 7.87 6.85
CA ASN A 35 17.24 6.45 7.16
C ASN A 35 18.14 6.22 8.38
N PRO A 36 17.60 5.77 9.53
CA PRO A 36 18.41 5.56 10.72
C PRO A 36 19.34 4.33 10.60
N TYR A 37 19.11 3.47 9.60
CA TYR A 37 19.83 2.22 9.41
C TYR A 37 20.87 2.28 8.28
N ASN A 38 21.07 3.46 7.65
CA ASN A 38 22.02 3.59 6.56
C ASN A 38 23.19 4.52 6.91
N THR A 39 24.41 3.98 6.85
CA THR A 39 25.66 4.72 7.08
C THR A 39 26.43 5.02 5.79
N ALA A 40 26.09 4.36 4.67
CA ALA A 40 26.86 4.40 3.43
C ALA A 40 26.19 5.20 2.28
N GLY A 41 25.13 5.95 2.58
CA GLY A 41 24.34 6.64 1.56
C GLY A 41 23.50 5.67 0.71
N MET A 42 22.54 6.18 -0.04
CA MET A 42 21.61 5.34 -0.81
C MET A 42 21.99 5.30 -2.29
N ASN A 43 22.00 4.11 -2.89
CA ASN A 43 22.22 3.97 -4.32
C ASN A 43 20.97 4.38 -5.13
N ARG A 44 21.18 4.71 -6.42
CA ARG A 44 20.10 5.16 -7.33
C ARG A 44 19.02 4.11 -7.56
N GLY A 45 19.37 2.83 -7.57
CA GLY A 45 18.42 1.73 -7.77
C GLY A 45 17.39 1.66 -6.63
N THR A 46 17.85 1.72 -5.39
CA THR A 46 16.99 1.76 -4.21
C THR A 46 16.09 2.99 -4.20
N GLN A 47 16.62 4.17 -4.55
CA GLN A 47 15.81 5.38 -4.67
C GLN A 47 14.67 5.24 -5.69
N LEU A 48 14.95 4.67 -6.86
CA LEU A 48 13.94 4.42 -7.89
C LEU A 48 12.85 3.46 -7.42
N ILE A 49 13.25 2.33 -6.81
CA ILE A 49 12.31 1.33 -6.30
C ILE A 49 11.39 1.95 -5.24
N MET A 50 11.96 2.65 -4.26
CA MET A 50 11.21 3.27 -3.17
C MET A 50 10.28 4.38 -3.69
N THR A 51 10.73 5.19 -4.64
CA THR A 51 9.87 6.18 -5.32
C THR A 51 8.71 5.50 -6.06
N GLY A 52 8.96 4.36 -6.69
CA GLY A 52 7.93 3.52 -7.31
C GLY A 52 6.85 3.07 -6.33
N LEU A 53 7.20 2.72 -5.10
CA LEU A 53 6.23 2.34 -4.05
C LEU A 53 5.32 3.50 -3.66
N VAL A 54 5.85 4.73 -3.61
CA VAL A 54 5.06 5.95 -3.38
C VAL A 54 4.04 6.13 -4.50
N VAL A 55 4.49 6.06 -5.76
CA VAL A 55 3.59 6.20 -6.93
C VAL A 55 2.50 5.12 -6.91
N LEU A 56 2.85 3.86 -6.66
CA LEU A 56 1.88 2.77 -6.57
C LEU A 56 0.87 2.98 -5.44
N SER A 57 1.30 3.52 -4.30
CA SER A 57 0.41 3.84 -3.18
C SER A 57 -0.59 4.93 -3.52
N LEU A 58 -0.18 5.96 -4.27
CA LEU A 58 -1.08 7.00 -4.76
C LEU A 58 -2.07 6.46 -5.81
N ILE A 59 -1.61 5.58 -6.70
CA ILE A 59 -2.49 4.88 -7.66
C ILE A 59 -3.52 4.01 -6.92
N ALA A 60 -3.12 3.33 -5.85
CA ALA A 60 -4.00 2.50 -5.04
C ALA A 60 -5.17 3.31 -4.44
N ILE A 61 -4.91 4.52 -3.95
CA ILE A 61 -5.96 5.45 -3.50
C ILE A 61 -6.97 5.69 -4.63
N GLY A 62 -6.49 6.13 -5.81
CA GLY A 62 -7.38 6.36 -6.97
C GLY A 62 -8.19 5.13 -7.37
N ALA A 63 -7.56 3.95 -7.32
CA ALA A 63 -8.21 2.67 -7.59
C ALA A 63 -9.31 2.33 -6.58
N ALA A 64 -9.09 2.56 -5.28
CA ALA A 64 -10.09 2.33 -4.24
C ALA A 64 -11.30 3.26 -4.39
N TRP A 65 -11.09 4.54 -4.72
CA TRP A 65 -12.19 5.49 -4.96
C TRP A 65 -13.04 5.10 -6.17
N LYS A 66 -12.38 4.67 -7.26
CA LYS A 66 -13.03 4.17 -8.48
C LYS A 66 -13.46 2.70 -8.38
N LYS A 67 -13.33 2.07 -7.21
CA LYS A 67 -13.67 0.66 -6.95
C LYS A 67 -13.03 -0.34 -7.93
N ARG A 68 -11.82 -0.03 -8.42
CA ARG A 68 -11.07 -0.83 -9.40
C ARG A 68 -10.25 -1.92 -8.71
N ILE A 69 -10.90 -3.06 -8.44
CA ILE A 69 -10.33 -4.21 -7.73
C ILE A 69 -9.03 -4.70 -8.39
N LEU A 70 -9.02 -4.89 -9.71
CA LEU A 70 -7.85 -5.41 -10.43
C LEU A 70 -6.61 -4.51 -10.24
N ILE A 71 -6.80 -3.19 -10.26
CA ILE A 71 -5.69 -2.24 -10.07
C ILE A 71 -5.15 -2.30 -8.64
N LEU A 72 -6.03 -2.42 -7.63
CA LEU A 72 -5.58 -2.61 -6.24
C LEU A 72 -4.78 -3.91 -6.07
N THR A 73 -5.23 -5.00 -6.70
CA THR A 73 -4.50 -6.27 -6.68
C THR A 73 -3.14 -6.14 -7.35
N VAL A 74 -3.05 -5.45 -8.50
CA VAL A 74 -1.76 -5.19 -9.17
C VAL A 74 -0.86 -4.33 -8.29
N CYS A 75 -1.37 -3.26 -7.69
CA CYS A 75 -0.62 -2.43 -6.75
C CYS A 75 -0.07 -3.27 -5.60
N PHE A 76 -0.86 -4.17 -5.03
CA PHE A 76 -0.41 -5.13 -4.02
C PHE A 76 0.70 -6.04 -4.56
N VAL A 77 0.47 -6.76 -5.67
CA VAL A 77 1.44 -7.74 -6.18
C VAL A 77 2.78 -7.08 -6.51
N VAL A 78 2.75 -5.95 -7.23
CA VAL A 78 3.96 -5.25 -7.68
C VAL A 78 4.74 -4.64 -6.51
N SER A 79 4.06 -4.15 -5.48
CA SER A 79 4.73 -3.57 -4.31
C SER A 79 5.17 -4.63 -3.30
N PHE A 80 4.31 -5.59 -3.00
CA PHE A 80 4.50 -6.54 -1.92
C PHE A 80 5.44 -7.67 -2.30
N VAL A 81 5.31 -8.26 -3.49
CA VAL A 81 6.09 -9.45 -3.87
C VAL A 81 7.60 -9.20 -3.85
N PRO A 82 8.12 -8.14 -4.48
CA PRO A 82 9.57 -7.89 -4.48
C PRO A 82 10.05 -7.17 -3.21
N VAL A 83 9.32 -6.16 -2.73
CA VAL A 83 9.82 -5.24 -1.69
C VAL A 83 9.11 -5.45 -0.36
N GLY A 84 7.79 -5.62 -0.36
CA GLY A 84 7.02 -5.81 0.86
C GLY A 84 7.43 -7.06 1.64
N PHE A 85 7.65 -8.20 0.98
CA PHE A 85 8.16 -9.41 1.62
C PHE A 85 9.54 -9.20 2.24
N TYR A 86 10.45 -8.59 1.48
CA TYR A 86 11.79 -8.29 1.97
C TYR A 86 11.74 -7.42 3.22
N LEU A 87 11.01 -6.30 3.17
CA LEU A 87 10.92 -5.37 4.29
C LEU A 87 10.20 -5.97 5.51
N LEU A 88 9.18 -6.80 5.29
CA LEU A 88 8.46 -7.46 6.38
C LEU A 88 9.36 -8.40 7.20
N LEU A 89 10.36 -9.00 6.55
CA LEU A 89 11.34 -9.88 7.18
C LEU A 89 12.52 -9.13 7.80
N THR A 90 12.69 -7.84 7.49
CA THR A 90 13.71 -7.00 8.13
C THR A 90 13.20 -6.42 9.45
N PRO A 91 14.00 -6.45 10.53
CA PRO A 91 13.61 -5.85 11.80
C PRO A 91 13.56 -4.32 11.69
N GLY A 92 12.67 -3.71 12.47
CA GLY A 92 12.55 -2.26 12.60
C GLY A 92 11.27 -1.68 11.98
N ILE A 93 11.19 -0.34 11.96
CA ILE A 93 9.97 0.37 11.58
C ILE A 93 9.58 0.16 10.10
N PHE A 94 10.53 -0.20 9.24
CA PHE A 94 10.26 -0.40 7.81
C PHE A 94 9.53 -1.71 7.49
N ALA A 95 9.44 -2.67 8.43
CA ALA A 95 8.55 -3.82 8.30
C ALA A 95 7.08 -3.40 8.12
N LEU A 96 6.71 -2.26 8.68
CA LEU A 96 5.37 -1.69 8.53
C LEU A 96 5.05 -1.30 7.07
N ILE A 97 6.04 -1.10 6.20
CA ILE A 97 5.82 -0.92 4.76
C ILE A 97 5.26 -2.22 4.16
N GLY A 98 5.79 -3.38 4.55
CA GLY A 98 5.26 -4.68 4.16
C GLY A 98 3.82 -4.86 4.63
N VAL A 99 3.56 -4.58 5.91
CA VAL A 99 2.20 -4.65 6.49
C VAL A 99 1.22 -3.70 5.79
N ALA A 100 1.63 -2.47 5.50
CA ALA A 100 0.78 -1.49 4.83
C ALA A 100 0.36 -1.95 3.43
N HIS A 101 1.25 -2.59 2.67
CA HIS A 101 0.90 -3.12 1.34
C HIS A 101 -0.16 -4.25 1.40
N LEU A 102 -0.22 -5.03 2.50
CA LEU A 102 -1.33 -5.99 2.71
C LEU A 102 -2.70 -5.29 2.80
N GLY A 103 -2.73 -4.03 3.23
CA GLY A 103 -3.94 -3.22 3.24
C GLY A 103 -4.54 -3.04 1.84
N PHE A 104 -3.73 -2.99 0.78
CA PHE A 104 -4.23 -2.92 -0.60
C PHE A 104 -4.95 -4.21 -1.01
N LEU A 105 -4.42 -5.37 -0.62
CA LEU A 105 -5.07 -6.66 -0.83
C LEU A 105 -6.39 -6.74 -0.04
N LEU A 106 -6.37 -6.36 1.23
CA LEU A 106 -7.57 -6.35 2.07
C LEU A 106 -8.66 -5.45 1.48
N SER A 107 -8.30 -4.25 1.02
CA SER A 107 -9.23 -3.35 0.34
C SER A 107 -9.80 -3.94 -0.95
N ALA A 108 -8.98 -4.63 -1.75
CA ALA A 108 -9.44 -5.31 -2.96
C ALA A 108 -10.49 -6.39 -2.62
N LEU A 109 -10.24 -7.19 -1.58
CA LEU A 109 -11.17 -8.22 -1.10
C LEU A 109 -12.48 -7.62 -0.59
N LEU A 110 -12.43 -6.56 0.22
CA LEU A 110 -13.62 -5.87 0.72
C LEU A 110 -14.47 -5.30 -0.41
N LEU A 111 -13.84 -4.70 -1.42
CA LEU A 111 -14.54 -4.23 -2.62
C LEU A 111 -15.15 -5.38 -3.41
N ALA A 112 -14.47 -6.53 -3.52
CA ALA A 112 -15.02 -7.71 -4.18
C ALA A 112 -16.26 -8.26 -3.45
N ILE A 113 -16.22 -8.33 -2.12
CA ILE A 113 -17.35 -8.75 -1.28
C ILE A 113 -18.52 -7.77 -1.43
N SER A 114 -18.23 -6.46 -1.46
CA SER A 114 -19.27 -5.43 -1.63
C SER A 114 -20.01 -5.50 -2.97
N ARG A 115 -19.46 -6.15 -3.99
CA ARG A 115 -20.15 -6.36 -5.28
C ARG A 115 -21.12 -7.54 -5.25
N ARG A 116 -21.00 -8.42 -4.23
CA ARG A 116 -21.78 -9.66 -4.09
C ARG A 116 -22.87 -9.59 -3.01
N CYS A 117 -22.71 -8.71 -2.01
CA CYS A 117 -23.76 -8.34 -1.05
C CYS A 117 -24.74 -7.34 -1.66
#